data_AF-A0A660T0R6-F1
#
_entry.id   AF-A0A660T0R6-F1
#
_cell.length_a   1.000
_cell.length_b   1.000
_cell.length_c   1.000
_cell.angle_alpha   90.00
_cell.angle_beta   90.00
_cell.angle_gamma   90.00
#
_symmetry.space_group_name_H-M   'P 1'
#
loop_
_entity.id
_entity.type
_entity.pdbx_description
1 polymer ?
#
loop_
_entity_poly.entity_id
_entity_poly.type
_entity_poly.pdbx_seq_one_letter_code
_entity_poly.pdbx_strand_id
1 'polypeptide(L)'
;HDHIMLESGEKEEIRGMLLYGINSSGKSSLMKSLGISVIMAQAGFFVPCASMRFVAFDKIFTRIVSHDNLYKGLSTFTVEMLELKNIFNRATKNSLVLGDEISHGTETQSAVAIVASAMEKLYNMKSLFIFATHLHQLGEIKQIKKLKKIVYLHLGVSYDEKEDKLVYNRKLSLGSGSSLYGLEFAKSLHMDKEFIENAYAIRKEIAGDFSELELLKKKKRSKYNKNVYLSKCALCDEEVADMHHINEQQSADESGNIGHFHKNHKYNLIPLCKKHHKLVHEGKIIIQGFIMGDEGLKLHYQEL
;
A
#
# COMPACT_ATOMS: atom_id res chain seq x y z
N HIS A 1 -5.39 -12.81 30.70
CA HIS A 1 -5.83 -11.82 29.71
C HIS A 1 -4.71 -11.63 28.71
N ASP A 2 -4.96 -11.87 27.42
CA ASP A 2 -3.97 -11.68 26.35
C ASP A 2 -3.78 -10.18 26.10
N HIS A 3 -2.92 -9.55 26.91
CA HIS A 3 -2.52 -8.17 26.69
C HIS A 3 -1.43 -8.12 25.63
N ILE A 4 -1.61 -7.30 24.60
CA ILE A 4 -0.48 -6.94 23.73
C ILE A 4 0.43 -6.04 24.53
N MET A 5 1.58 -6.59 24.90
CA MET A 5 2.68 -5.86 25.51
C MET A 5 3.49 -5.22 24.40
N LEU A 6 3.51 -3.89 24.37
CA LEU A 6 4.41 -3.14 23.51
C LEU A 6 5.69 -2.90 24.30
N GLU A 7 6.67 -3.78 24.14
CA GLU A 7 7.97 -3.64 24.79
C GLU A 7 8.82 -2.60 24.06
N SER A 8 9.10 -1.48 24.73
CA SER A 8 10.13 -0.50 24.32
C SER A 8 11.36 -0.62 25.24
N GLY A 9 11.81 -1.85 25.48
CA GLY A 9 12.99 -2.17 26.30
C GLY A 9 14.25 -2.34 25.46
N GLU A 10 15.42 -2.29 26.11
CA GLU A 10 16.77 -2.22 25.51
C GLU A 10 17.11 -3.27 24.43
N LYS A 11 16.33 -4.36 24.29
CA LYS A 11 16.57 -5.40 23.28
C LYS A 11 15.84 -5.19 21.94
N GLU A 12 14.67 -4.53 21.92
CA GLU A 12 13.95 -4.15 20.68
C GLU A 12 13.15 -2.86 20.86
N GLU A 13 13.87 -1.75 20.98
CA GLU A 13 13.29 -0.43 21.26
C GLU A 13 12.38 0.09 20.12
N ILE A 14 11.06 -0.07 20.23
CA ILE A 14 10.08 0.51 19.30
C ILE A 14 10.23 2.05 19.29
N ARG A 15 10.33 2.62 18.08
CA ARG A 15 10.50 4.07 17.83
C ARG A 15 9.27 4.73 17.24
N GLY A 16 8.37 3.95 16.65
CA GLY A 16 7.13 4.47 16.10
C GLY A 16 6.03 3.43 16.07
N MET A 17 4.81 3.91 16.21
CA MET A 17 3.60 3.10 16.12
C MET A 17 2.65 3.72 15.11
N LEU A 18 2.19 2.92 14.16
CA LEU A 18 1.07 3.26 13.30
C LEU A 18 -0.16 2.50 13.76
N LEU A 19 -1.23 3.24 14.04
CA LEU A 19 -2.51 2.73 14.49
C LEU A 19 -3.57 2.89 13.40
N TYR A 20 -4.01 1.77 12.84
CA TYR A 20 -4.98 1.69 11.75
C TYR A 20 -6.38 1.28 12.23
N GLY A 21 -7.36 1.51 11.39
CA GLY A 21 -8.76 1.20 11.62
C GLY A 21 -9.69 2.32 11.14
N ILE A 22 -10.99 2.08 11.15
CA ILE A 22 -11.97 3.08 10.71
C ILE A 22 -12.14 4.21 11.72
N ASN A 23 -12.79 5.27 11.28
CA ASN A 23 -13.24 6.32 12.19
C ASN A 23 -14.22 5.67 13.19
N SER A 24 -14.15 6.13 14.45
CA SER A 24 -14.91 5.54 15.57
C SER A 24 -14.48 4.15 16.04
N SER A 25 -13.41 3.53 15.50
CA SER A 25 -12.89 2.25 16.04
C SER A 25 -12.18 2.40 17.39
N GLY A 26 -11.87 3.63 17.80
CA GLY A 26 -11.19 3.94 19.07
C GLY A 26 -9.72 4.34 18.92
N LYS A 27 -9.19 4.53 17.69
CA LYS A 27 -7.78 4.90 17.45
C LYS A 27 -7.34 6.14 18.26
N SER A 28 -8.07 7.24 18.09
CA SER A 28 -7.82 8.51 18.77
C SER A 28 -7.95 8.40 20.28
N SER A 29 -8.90 7.58 20.76
CA SER A 29 -9.12 7.34 22.19
C SER A 29 -7.93 6.60 22.80
N LEU A 30 -7.45 5.55 22.14
CA LEU A 30 -6.27 4.80 22.58
C LEU A 30 -5.01 5.66 22.58
N MET A 31 -4.79 6.45 21.52
CA MET A 31 -3.65 7.35 21.44
C MET A 31 -3.67 8.39 22.57
N LYS A 32 -4.84 9.01 22.81
CA LYS A 32 -5.02 9.98 23.91
C LYS A 32 -4.82 9.32 25.27
N SER A 33 -5.34 8.11 25.50
CA SER A 33 -5.16 7.41 26.77
C SER A 33 -3.70 7.07 27.06
N LEU A 34 -2.91 6.72 26.03
CA LEU A 34 -1.46 6.52 26.18
C LEU A 34 -0.76 7.82 26.59
N GLY A 35 -1.08 8.94 25.92
CA GLY A 35 -0.54 10.26 26.27
C GLY A 35 -0.88 10.68 27.70
N ILE A 36 -2.15 10.52 28.12
CA ILE A 36 -2.59 10.82 29.48
C ILE A 36 -1.88 9.94 30.50
N SER A 37 -1.72 8.64 30.22
CA SER A 37 -1.02 7.70 31.11
C SER A 37 0.44 8.13 31.33
N VAL A 38 1.12 8.61 30.29
CA VAL A 38 2.48 9.15 30.40
C VAL A 38 2.52 10.38 31.32
N ILE A 39 1.58 11.33 31.14
CA ILE A 39 1.50 12.53 31.99
C ILE A 39 1.25 12.15 33.45
N MET A 40 0.29 11.26 33.70
CA MET A 40 -0.04 10.78 35.05
C MET A 40 1.17 10.12 35.72
N ALA A 41 1.87 9.23 35.00
CA ALA A 41 3.06 8.55 35.52
C ALA A 41 4.18 9.53 35.86
N GLN A 42 4.45 10.53 35.00
CA GLN A 42 5.47 11.55 35.27
C GLN A 42 5.09 12.50 36.42
N ALA A 43 3.80 12.70 36.66
CA ALA A 43 3.30 13.47 37.80
C ALA A 43 3.23 12.66 39.10
N GLY A 44 3.59 11.36 39.07
CA GLY A 44 3.61 10.49 40.26
C GLY A 44 2.26 9.85 40.61
N PHE A 45 1.28 9.88 39.70
CA PHE A 45 -0.02 9.23 39.89
C PHE A 45 -0.01 7.78 39.41
N PHE A 46 -0.91 6.96 39.97
CA PHE A 46 -1.26 5.67 39.39
C PHE A 46 -1.84 5.85 37.99
N VAL A 47 -1.56 4.90 37.10
CA VAL A 47 -2.03 4.90 35.71
C VAL A 47 -3.09 3.83 35.48
N PRO A 48 -4.03 4.03 34.54
CA PRO A 48 -5.12 3.11 34.27
C PRO A 48 -4.67 1.90 33.42
N CYS A 49 -3.73 1.10 33.93
CA CYS A 49 -3.28 -0.13 33.30
C CYS A 49 -2.79 -1.16 34.33
N ALA A 50 -2.62 -2.42 33.91
CA ALA A 50 -2.11 -3.48 34.78
C ALA A 50 -0.63 -3.25 35.17
N SER A 51 0.17 -2.71 34.25
CA SER A 51 1.57 -2.33 34.50
C SER A 51 2.05 -1.36 33.43
N MET A 52 2.89 -0.39 33.80
CA MET A 52 3.51 0.54 32.86
C MET A 52 5.01 0.65 33.14
N ARG A 53 5.81 0.47 32.10
CA ARG A 53 7.23 0.85 32.08
C ARG A 53 7.38 1.90 30.99
N PHE A 54 7.99 3.02 31.32
CA PHE A 54 8.16 4.14 30.40
C PHE A 54 9.45 4.88 30.69
N VAL A 55 9.86 5.73 29.74
CA VAL A 55 10.98 6.68 29.89
C VAL A 55 10.43 8.07 30.15
N ALA A 56 11.15 8.87 30.93
CA ALA A 56 10.74 10.26 31.15
C ALA A 56 10.84 11.06 29.85
N PHE A 57 9.71 11.62 29.41
CA PHE A 57 9.64 12.49 28.25
C PHE A 57 9.80 13.96 28.67
N ASP A 58 10.62 14.70 27.93
CA ASP A 58 10.84 16.13 28.15
C ASP A 58 9.69 16.98 27.57
N LYS A 59 9.06 16.48 26.50
CA LYS A 59 8.00 17.16 25.76
C LYS A 59 7.01 16.12 25.20
N ILE A 60 5.73 16.46 25.27
CA ILE A 60 4.67 15.74 24.56
C ILE A 60 4.07 16.69 23.53
N PHE A 61 4.09 16.27 22.27
CA PHE A 61 3.51 17.00 21.15
C PHE A 61 2.24 16.30 20.69
N THR A 62 1.23 17.09 20.35
CA THR A 62 -0.03 16.58 19.81
C THR A 62 -0.37 17.31 18.53
N ARG A 63 -0.65 16.55 17.48
CA ARG A 63 -1.36 17.00 16.29
C ARG A 63 -2.65 16.20 16.24
N ILE A 64 -3.68 16.71 16.90
CA ILE A 64 -4.99 16.05 17.00
C ILE A 64 -6.01 17.03 16.45
N VAL A 65 -6.83 16.58 15.50
CA VAL A 65 -7.89 17.42 14.94
C VAL A 65 -8.82 17.85 16.07
N SER A 66 -8.84 19.16 16.33
CA SER A 66 -9.79 19.80 17.26
C SER A 66 -10.75 20.63 16.42
N HIS A 67 -12.05 20.48 16.67
CA HIS A 67 -13.09 21.26 16.01
C HIS A 67 -13.05 22.77 16.39
N ASP A 68 -12.25 23.14 17.40
CA ASP A 68 -12.42 24.42 18.10
C ASP A 68 -11.43 25.55 17.76
N ASN A 69 -10.61 25.43 16.71
CA ASN A 69 -9.73 26.54 16.33
C ASN A 69 -10.10 27.17 14.99
N LEU A 70 -10.96 28.18 15.07
CA LEU A 70 -11.18 29.23 14.07
C LEU A 70 -9.92 30.12 13.95
N TYR A 71 -8.87 29.61 13.31
CA TYR A 71 -7.79 30.47 12.84
C TYR A 71 -8.35 31.37 11.73
N LYS A 72 -8.71 32.61 12.09
CA LYS A 72 -9.24 33.61 11.15
C LYS A 72 -8.19 33.89 10.07
N GLY A 73 -8.37 33.30 8.89
CA GLY A 73 -7.62 33.62 7.67
C GLY A 73 -6.61 32.60 7.16
N LEU A 74 -6.41 31.46 7.84
CA LEU A 74 -5.53 30.37 7.35
C LEU A 74 -6.33 29.11 7.03
N SER A 75 -5.93 28.39 5.98
CA SER A 75 -6.51 27.08 5.67
C SER A 75 -6.15 26.06 6.77
N THR A 76 -7.03 25.09 7.02
CA THR A 76 -6.78 24.00 7.97
C THR A 76 -5.48 23.26 7.68
N PHE A 77 -5.17 23.05 6.40
CA PHE A 77 -3.92 22.41 5.98
C PHE A 77 -2.69 23.26 6.29
N THR A 78 -2.76 24.59 6.10
CA THR A 78 -1.66 25.50 6.46
C THR A 78 -1.36 25.44 7.97
N VAL A 79 -2.40 25.47 8.80
CA VAL A 79 -2.26 25.36 10.26
C VAL A 79 -1.60 24.03 10.63
N GLU A 80 -2.05 22.94 10.03
CA GLU A 80 -1.48 21.62 10.24
C GLU A 80 0.01 21.53 9.86
N MET A 81 0.41 22.12 8.73
CA MET A 81 1.82 22.18 8.33
C MET A 81 2.67 23.01 9.31
N LEU A 82 2.12 24.11 9.85
CA LEU A 82 2.80 24.92 10.86
C LEU A 82 2.94 24.17 12.19
N GLU A 83 1.93 23.39 12.60
CA GLU A 83 2.00 22.53 13.76
C GLU A 83 3.08 21.46 13.61
N LEU A 84 3.13 20.75 12.47
CA LEU A 84 4.21 19.81 12.17
C LEU A 84 5.58 20.47 12.20
N LYS A 85 5.73 21.65 11.58
CA LYS A 85 6.96 22.44 11.63
C LYS A 85 7.39 22.73 13.07
N ASN A 86 6.45 23.13 13.92
CA ASN A 86 6.71 23.41 15.34
C ASN A 86 7.15 22.17 16.12
N ILE A 87 6.54 21.01 15.83
CA ILE A 87 6.95 19.72 16.40
C ILE A 87 8.41 19.43 16.01
N PHE A 88 8.72 19.49 14.71
CA PHE A 88 10.06 19.18 14.21
C PHE A 88 11.16 20.10 14.75
N ASN A 89 10.85 21.37 15.01
CA ASN A 89 11.83 22.33 15.52
C ASN A 89 12.14 22.15 17.02
N ARG A 90 11.29 21.44 17.76
CA ARG A 90 11.36 21.37 19.23
C ARG A 90 11.49 19.96 19.78
N ALA A 91 11.14 18.95 18.98
CA ALA A 91 11.24 17.55 19.35
C ALA A 91 12.70 17.15 19.57
N THR A 92 12.90 16.29 20.57
CA THR A 92 14.18 15.69 20.93
C THR A 92 14.02 14.17 20.99
N LYS A 93 15.13 13.44 21.17
CA LYS A 93 15.11 11.99 21.42
C LYS A 93 14.24 11.56 22.62
N ASN A 94 13.94 12.48 23.54
CA ASN A 94 13.10 12.24 24.71
C ASN A 94 11.70 12.83 24.55
N SER A 95 11.26 13.10 23.32
CA SER A 95 9.91 13.62 23.05
C SER A 95 8.97 12.51 22.61
N LEU A 96 7.71 12.61 23.04
CA LEU A 96 6.58 11.80 22.57
C LEU A 96 5.73 12.62 21.61
N VAL A 97 5.46 12.10 20.41
CA VAL A 97 4.61 12.75 19.41
C VAL A 97 3.36 11.93 19.15
N LEU A 98 2.20 12.53 19.35
CA LEU A 98 0.89 11.92 19.12
C LEU A 98 0.22 12.61 17.93
N GLY A 99 -0.05 11.87 16.86
CA GLY A 99 -0.65 12.38 15.62
C GLY A 99 -1.95 11.66 15.30
N ASP A 100 -3.03 12.39 15.09
CA ASP A 100 -4.33 11.87 14.68
C ASP A 100 -4.67 12.40 13.29
N GLU A 101 -4.77 11.52 12.31
CA GLU A 101 -5.19 11.85 10.94
C GLU A 101 -4.42 13.04 10.34
N ILE A 102 -3.10 13.03 10.54
CA ILE A 102 -2.20 14.01 9.93
C ILE A 102 -2.44 14.03 8.42
N SER A 103 -2.54 15.25 7.88
CA SER A 103 -2.76 15.57 6.46
C SER A 103 -4.05 15.02 5.85
N HIS A 104 -5.12 14.91 6.65
CA HIS A 104 -6.45 14.53 6.12
C HIS A 104 -7.05 15.56 5.14
N GLY A 105 -6.63 16.83 5.20
CA GLY A 105 -7.19 17.92 4.38
C GLY A 105 -6.60 18.08 2.97
N THR A 106 -5.79 17.13 2.47
CA THR A 106 -5.10 17.20 1.16
C THR A 106 -5.32 15.90 0.39
N GLU A 107 -4.97 15.89 -0.90
CA GLU A 107 -5.02 14.71 -1.75
C GLU A 107 -4.18 13.54 -1.21
N THR A 108 -4.68 12.32 -1.40
CA THR A 108 -4.13 11.09 -0.80
C THR A 108 -2.63 10.92 -1.05
N GLN A 109 -2.14 11.23 -2.25
CA GLN A 109 -0.73 11.05 -2.59
C GLN A 109 0.17 11.99 -1.77
N SER A 110 -0.22 13.27 -1.67
CA SER A 110 0.49 14.26 -0.85
C SER A 110 0.37 13.93 0.63
N ALA A 111 -0.82 13.49 1.08
CA ALA A 111 -1.03 13.07 2.46
C ALA A 111 -0.06 11.94 2.85
N VAL A 112 0.00 10.88 2.04
CA VAL A 112 0.89 9.73 2.22
C VAL A 112 2.37 10.17 2.21
N ALA A 113 2.78 11.02 1.26
CA ALA A 113 4.16 11.50 1.18
C ALA A 113 4.57 12.34 2.40
N ILE A 114 3.69 13.24 2.86
CA ILE A 114 3.92 14.10 4.02
C ILE A 114 4.04 13.26 5.30
N VAL A 115 3.09 12.34 5.53
CA VAL A 115 3.13 11.49 6.74
C VAL A 115 4.35 10.58 6.72
N ALA A 116 4.69 9.98 5.57
CA ALA A 116 5.90 9.17 5.44
C ALA A 116 7.17 9.98 5.77
N SER A 117 7.29 11.20 5.24
CA SER A 117 8.42 12.09 5.53
C SER A 117 8.46 12.50 7.00
N ALA A 118 7.30 12.76 7.62
CA ALA A 118 7.20 13.06 9.05
C ALA A 118 7.67 11.88 9.91
N MET A 119 7.27 10.65 9.57
CA MET A 119 7.74 9.44 10.24
C MET A 119 9.25 9.28 10.16
N GLU A 120 9.82 9.42 8.96
CA GLU A 120 11.27 9.31 8.74
C GLU A 120 12.04 10.37 9.54
N LYS A 121 11.54 11.60 9.56
CA LYS A 121 12.14 12.70 10.32
C LYS A 121 12.14 12.44 11.83
N LEU A 122 11.01 12.04 12.40
CA LEU A 122 10.90 11.72 13.84
C LEU A 122 11.73 10.49 14.21
N TYR A 123 11.74 9.48 13.34
CA TYR A 123 12.59 8.30 13.50
C TYR A 123 14.08 8.67 13.57
N ASN A 124 14.55 9.54 12.68
CA ASN A 124 15.94 10.02 12.67
C ASN A 124 16.29 10.86 13.90
N MET A 125 15.32 11.62 14.44
CA MET A 125 15.46 12.33 15.73
C MET A 125 15.47 11.39 16.95
N LYS A 126 15.12 10.11 16.75
CA LYS A 126 14.90 9.09 17.79
C LYS A 126 13.74 9.43 18.74
N SER A 127 12.84 10.31 18.31
CA SER A 127 11.63 10.66 19.06
C SER A 127 10.63 9.51 18.97
N LEU A 128 9.94 9.19 20.07
CA LEU A 128 8.85 8.21 20.03
C LEU A 128 7.62 8.86 19.40
N PHE A 129 7.01 8.21 18.42
CA PHE A 129 5.78 8.70 17.80
C PHE A 129 4.68 7.64 17.73
N ILE A 130 3.43 8.09 17.86
CA ILE A 130 2.23 7.28 17.71
C ILE A 130 1.31 8.02 16.76
N PHE A 131 1.08 7.47 15.57
CA PHE A 131 0.20 8.05 14.56
C PHE A 131 -1.02 7.16 14.33
N ALA A 132 -2.20 7.71 14.60
CA ALA A 132 -3.47 7.14 14.16
C ALA A 132 -3.75 7.59 12.72
N THR A 133 -3.97 6.64 11.81
CA THR A 133 -4.12 6.94 10.37
C THR A 133 -5.00 5.93 9.65
N HIS A 134 -5.61 6.35 8.55
CA HIS A 134 -6.31 5.51 7.58
C HIS A 134 -5.46 5.27 6.31
N LEU A 135 -4.23 5.80 6.25
CA LEU A 135 -3.35 5.70 5.10
C LEU A 135 -2.63 4.34 5.06
N HIS A 136 -3.36 3.30 4.65
CA HIS A 136 -2.83 1.93 4.57
C HIS A 136 -1.59 1.80 3.67
N GLN A 137 -1.42 2.68 2.67
CA GLN A 137 -0.27 2.68 1.77
C GLN A 137 1.07 2.98 2.48
N LEU A 138 1.06 3.59 3.66
CA LEU A 138 2.30 3.94 4.39
C LEU A 138 3.20 2.74 4.63
N GLY A 139 2.63 1.58 4.95
CA GLY A 139 3.39 0.34 5.18
C GLY A 139 4.00 -0.25 3.91
N GLU A 140 3.57 0.18 2.73
CA GLU A 140 4.05 -0.32 1.44
C GLU A 140 5.25 0.46 0.90
N ILE A 141 5.43 1.70 1.37
CA ILE A 141 6.47 2.64 0.93
C ILE A 141 7.86 2.09 1.26
N LYS A 142 8.74 2.05 0.25
CA LYS A 142 10.11 1.50 0.38
C LYS A 142 10.92 2.18 1.47
N GLN A 143 10.80 3.50 1.62
CA GLN A 143 11.48 4.29 2.64
C GLN A 143 11.02 3.88 4.04
N ILE A 144 9.72 3.72 4.24
CA ILE A 144 9.13 3.33 5.53
C ILE A 144 9.46 1.88 5.88
N LYS A 145 9.43 0.96 4.90
CA LYS A 145 9.86 -0.44 5.09
C LYS A 145 11.30 -0.60 5.57
N LYS A 146 12.17 0.38 5.29
CA LYS A 146 13.58 0.39 5.77
C LYS A 146 13.70 0.82 7.23
N LEU A 147 12.70 1.53 7.77
CA LEU A 147 12.69 1.95 9.16
C LEU A 147 12.41 0.72 10.04
N LYS A 148 13.46 0.23 10.71
CA LYS A 148 13.32 -0.81 11.73
C LYS A 148 12.58 -0.23 12.94
N LYS A 149 12.04 -1.08 13.82
CA LYS A 149 11.44 -0.64 15.10
C LYS A 149 10.17 0.24 14.93
N ILE A 150 9.50 0.15 13.79
CA ILE A 150 8.14 0.68 13.60
C ILE A 150 7.16 -0.47 13.72
N VAL A 151 6.17 -0.32 14.61
CA VAL A 151 5.11 -1.32 14.79
C VAL A 151 3.84 -0.84 14.10
N TYR A 152 3.16 -1.78 13.43
CA TYR A 152 1.89 -1.56 12.76
C TYR A 152 0.84 -2.30 13.57
N LEU A 153 -0.19 -1.57 14.00
CA LEU A 153 -1.27 -2.07 14.83
C LEU A 153 -2.59 -1.61 14.25
N HIS A 154 -3.64 -2.41 14.42
CA HIS A 154 -4.96 -2.04 13.97
C HIS A 154 -6.05 -2.42 14.96
N LEU A 155 -7.15 -1.67 14.91
CA LEU A 155 -8.42 -2.01 15.55
C LEU A 155 -9.37 -2.50 14.48
N GLY A 156 -9.59 -3.81 14.45
CA GLY A 156 -10.43 -4.47 13.45
C GLY A 156 -11.92 -4.23 13.66
N VAL A 157 -12.65 -4.20 12.55
CA VAL A 157 -14.11 -4.12 12.50
C VAL A 157 -14.60 -5.14 11.49
N SER A 158 -15.71 -5.80 11.81
CA SER A 158 -16.37 -6.75 10.91
C SER A 158 -17.87 -6.60 11.05
N TYR A 159 -18.60 -6.73 9.95
CA TYR A 159 -20.05 -6.82 10.00
C TYR A 159 -20.48 -8.28 10.19
N ASP A 160 -21.31 -8.53 11.20
CA ASP A 160 -21.93 -9.84 11.43
C ASP A 160 -23.30 -9.85 10.76
N GLU A 161 -23.42 -10.59 9.65
CA GLU A 161 -24.66 -10.69 8.87
C GLU A 161 -25.79 -11.40 9.63
N LYS A 162 -25.46 -12.33 10.54
CA LYS A 162 -26.49 -13.12 11.26
C LYS A 162 -27.16 -12.28 12.33
N GLU A 163 -26.35 -11.47 13.00
CA GLU A 163 -26.76 -10.62 14.10
C GLU A 163 -27.06 -9.19 13.66
N ASP A 164 -26.89 -8.91 12.36
CA ASP A 164 -27.14 -7.64 11.72
C ASP A 164 -26.48 -6.45 12.46
N LYS A 165 -25.22 -6.63 12.83
CA LYS A 165 -24.49 -5.66 13.66
C LYS A 165 -23.05 -5.50 13.24
N LEU A 166 -22.58 -4.26 13.33
CA LEU A 166 -21.17 -3.96 13.18
C LEU A 166 -20.43 -4.29 14.49
N VAL A 167 -19.51 -5.25 14.42
CA VAL A 167 -18.71 -5.71 15.55
C VAL A 167 -17.37 -4.97 15.56
N TYR A 168 -17.16 -4.16 16.60
CA TYR A 168 -15.87 -3.57 16.90
C TYR A 168 -15.08 -4.54 17.78
N ASN A 169 -14.00 -5.13 17.26
CA ASN A 169 -13.24 -6.12 18.02
C ASN A 169 -12.63 -5.53 19.29
N ARG A 170 -12.39 -4.20 19.31
CA ARG A 170 -11.76 -3.43 20.41
C ARG A 170 -10.47 -4.05 20.97
N LYS A 171 -9.89 -4.99 20.23
CA LYS A 171 -8.63 -5.64 20.50
C LYS A 171 -7.64 -5.11 19.48
N LEU A 172 -6.53 -4.58 19.99
CA LEU A 172 -5.40 -4.21 19.17
C LEU A 172 -4.87 -5.49 18.50
N SER A 173 -4.48 -5.43 17.24
CA SER A 173 -3.94 -6.57 16.50
C SER A 173 -2.74 -6.11 15.67
N LEU A 174 -1.78 -7.00 15.42
CA LEU A 174 -0.60 -6.69 14.59
C LEU A 174 -0.98 -6.48 13.12
N GLY A 175 -0.21 -5.62 12.44
CA GLY A 175 -0.40 -5.27 11.04
C GLY A 175 -1.33 -4.08 10.83
N SER A 176 -1.50 -3.67 9.57
CA SER A 176 -2.35 -2.53 9.18
C SER A 176 -3.84 -2.87 9.10
N GLY A 177 -4.21 -4.14 9.25
CA GLY A 177 -5.60 -4.59 9.15
C GLY A 177 -6.14 -4.58 7.71
N SER A 178 -7.42 -4.88 7.56
CA SER A 178 -8.10 -4.83 6.27
C SER A 178 -8.30 -3.39 5.80
N SER A 179 -8.03 -3.11 4.54
CA SER A 179 -8.39 -1.84 3.90
C SER A 179 -9.85 -1.80 3.44
N LEU A 180 -10.66 -2.81 3.77
CA LEU A 180 -12.09 -2.92 3.42
C LEU A 180 -13.02 -2.45 4.54
N TYR A 181 -12.51 -2.05 5.70
CA TYR A 181 -13.37 -1.72 6.85
C TYR A 181 -14.41 -0.64 6.56
N GLY A 182 -14.13 0.31 5.64
CA GLY A 182 -15.11 1.32 5.24
C GLY A 182 -16.31 0.75 4.49
N LEU A 183 -16.10 -0.27 3.66
CA LEU A 183 -17.19 -0.96 2.96
C LEU A 183 -17.97 -1.88 3.90
N GLU A 184 -17.30 -2.52 4.86
CA GLU A 184 -17.96 -3.27 5.94
C GLU A 184 -18.85 -2.35 6.79
N PHE A 185 -18.39 -1.13 7.07
CA PHE A 185 -19.20 -0.12 7.76
C PHE A 185 -20.42 0.28 6.91
N ALA A 186 -20.23 0.58 5.62
CA ALA A 186 -21.33 0.93 4.71
C ALA A 186 -22.38 -0.19 4.60
N LYS A 187 -21.93 -1.45 4.57
CA LYS A 187 -22.81 -2.64 4.56
C LYS A 187 -23.71 -2.69 5.79
N SER A 188 -23.19 -2.31 6.96
CA SER A 188 -23.97 -2.24 8.22
C SER A 188 -25.05 -1.14 8.25
N LEU A 189 -25.03 -0.20 7.29
CA LEU A 189 -26.04 0.85 7.16
C LEU A 189 -27.20 0.46 6.24
N HIS A 190 -27.29 -0.82 5.84
CA HIS A 190 -28.33 -1.33 4.93
C HIS A 190 -28.40 -0.56 3.60
N MET A 191 -27.25 -0.13 3.09
CA MET A 191 -27.19 0.42 1.75
C MET A 191 -27.61 -0.65 0.73
N ASP A 192 -28.16 -0.20 -0.39
CA ASP A 192 -28.58 -1.07 -1.48
C ASP A 192 -27.48 -2.08 -1.87
N LYS A 193 -27.88 -3.34 -2.08
CA LYS A 193 -26.94 -4.44 -2.33
C LYS A 193 -26.16 -4.23 -3.63
N GLU A 194 -26.81 -3.75 -4.68
CA GLU A 194 -26.16 -3.42 -5.95
C GLU A 194 -25.14 -2.29 -5.76
N PHE A 195 -25.47 -1.28 -4.97
CA PHE A 195 -24.53 -0.21 -4.60
C PHE A 195 -23.29 -0.76 -3.89
N ILE A 196 -23.46 -1.60 -2.88
CA ILE A 196 -22.34 -2.19 -2.13
C ILE A 196 -21.47 -3.06 -3.05
N GLU A 197 -22.07 -3.95 -3.84
CA GLU A 197 -21.34 -4.81 -4.79
C GLU A 197 -20.53 -3.99 -5.79
N ASN A 198 -21.12 -2.93 -6.34
CA ASN A 198 -20.44 -2.00 -7.23
C ASN A 198 -19.29 -1.27 -6.53
N ALA A 199 -19.47 -0.83 -5.28
CA ALA A 199 -18.41 -0.19 -4.50
C ALA A 199 -17.20 -1.11 -4.27
N TYR A 200 -17.42 -2.40 -3.99
CA TYR A 200 -16.34 -3.40 -3.92
C TYR A 200 -15.63 -3.56 -5.27
N ALA A 201 -16.36 -3.61 -6.38
CA ALA A 201 -15.79 -3.74 -7.73
C ALA A 201 -14.91 -2.53 -8.10
N ILE A 202 -15.42 -1.30 -7.88
CA ILE A 202 -14.68 -0.06 -8.11
C ILE A 202 -13.41 -0.01 -7.25
N ARG A 203 -13.50 -0.35 -5.96
CA ARG A 203 -12.33 -0.38 -5.07
C ARG A 203 -11.29 -1.37 -5.57
N LYS A 204 -11.70 -2.57 -5.98
CA LYS A 204 -10.80 -3.60 -6.52
C LYS A 204 -10.04 -3.06 -7.73
N GLU A 205 -10.71 -2.29 -8.58
CA GLU A 205 -10.09 -1.61 -9.70
C GLU A 205 -9.06 -0.55 -9.30
N ILE A 206 -9.41 0.32 -8.34
CA ILE A 206 -8.50 1.37 -7.83
C ILE A 206 -7.26 0.76 -7.17
N ALA A 207 -7.44 -0.31 -6.39
CA ALA A 207 -6.34 -0.98 -5.68
C ALA A 207 -5.39 -1.75 -6.61
N GLY A 208 -5.81 -2.03 -7.85
CA GLY A 208 -5.08 -2.93 -8.73
C GLY A 208 -5.09 -4.39 -8.26
N ASP A 209 -5.99 -4.74 -7.32
CA ASP A 209 -6.19 -6.08 -6.74
C ASP A 209 -6.91 -7.01 -7.74
N PHE A 210 -6.41 -7.11 -8.97
CA PHE A 210 -6.97 -8.00 -9.98
C PHE A 210 -6.30 -9.37 -9.90
N SER A 211 -7.09 -10.42 -9.99
CA SER A 211 -6.55 -11.77 -10.24
C SER A 211 -5.83 -11.81 -11.60
N GLU A 212 -4.85 -12.69 -11.76
CA GLU A 212 -4.12 -12.88 -13.03
C GLU A 212 -5.08 -13.10 -14.22
N LEU A 213 -6.19 -13.81 -13.99
CA LEU A 213 -7.28 -14.05 -14.94
C LEU A 213 -8.05 -12.76 -15.32
N GLU A 214 -8.22 -11.81 -14.41
CA GLU A 214 -8.88 -10.53 -14.68
C GLU A 214 -7.96 -9.55 -15.40
N LEU A 215 -6.65 -9.56 -15.09
CA LEU A 215 -5.64 -8.81 -15.85
C LEU A 215 -5.54 -9.29 -17.30
N LEU A 216 -5.69 -10.60 -17.54
CA LEU A 216 -5.73 -11.18 -18.89
C LEU A 216 -6.99 -10.78 -19.67
N LYS A 217 -8.14 -10.57 -19.01
CA LYS A 217 -9.37 -10.07 -19.67
C LYS A 217 -9.25 -8.62 -20.16
N LYS A 218 -8.44 -7.79 -19.50
CA LYS A 218 -8.19 -6.39 -19.92
C LYS A 218 -7.13 -6.25 -21.02
N LYS A 219 -6.27 -7.24 -21.25
CA LYS A 219 -5.22 -7.19 -22.28
C LYS A 219 -5.79 -7.44 -23.69
N LYS A 220 -5.37 -6.63 -24.66
CA LYS A 220 -5.71 -6.83 -26.07
C LYS A 220 -5.15 -8.18 -26.54
N ARG A 221 -5.95 -8.95 -27.29
CA ARG A 221 -5.52 -10.23 -27.87
C ARG A 221 -4.82 -10.00 -29.20
N SER A 222 -3.88 -10.87 -29.55
CA SER A 222 -3.26 -10.89 -30.86
C SER A 222 -4.31 -11.08 -31.96
N LYS A 223 -4.15 -10.35 -33.07
CA LYS A 223 -4.97 -10.52 -34.27
C LYS A 223 -4.76 -11.90 -34.91
N TYR A 224 -3.58 -12.48 -34.75
CA TYR A 224 -3.18 -13.73 -35.36
C TYR A 224 -3.60 -14.96 -34.55
N ASN A 225 -3.68 -14.84 -33.22
CA ASN A 225 -4.06 -15.93 -32.33
C ASN A 225 -4.75 -15.42 -31.06
N LYS A 226 -6.03 -15.76 -30.87
CA LYS A 226 -6.84 -15.31 -29.72
C LYS A 226 -6.34 -15.81 -28.36
N ASN A 227 -5.48 -16.83 -28.34
CA ASN A 227 -4.88 -17.37 -27.13
C ASN A 227 -3.55 -16.69 -26.76
N VAL A 228 -3.11 -15.70 -27.54
CA VAL A 228 -1.89 -14.91 -27.28
C VAL A 228 -2.28 -13.47 -26.99
N TYR A 229 -1.76 -12.91 -25.89
CA TYR A 229 -2.10 -11.57 -25.43
C TYR A 229 -0.98 -10.58 -25.76
N LEU A 230 -1.36 -9.38 -26.18
CA LEU A 230 -0.46 -8.24 -26.31
C LEU A 230 -0.17 -7.74 -24.89
N SER A 231 1.04 -8.04 -24.42
CA SER A 231 1.53 -7.63 -23.11
C SER A 231 2.58 -6.54 -23.27
N LYS A 232 3.75 -6.71 -22.66
CA LYS A 232 4.94 -5.92 -22.91
C LYS A 232 5.82 -6.58 -23.95
N CYS A 233 6.77 -5.82 -24.48
CA CYS A 233 7.80 -6.31 -25.38
C CYS A 233 8.58 -7.45 -24.72
N ALA A 234 8.96 -8.47 -25.48
CA ALA A 234 9.68 -9.61 -24.95
C ALA A 234 11.16 -9.29 -24.63
N LEU A 235 11.67 -8.18 -25.18
CA LEU A 235 13.06 -7.72 -25.01
C LEU A 235 13.18 -6.47 -24.12
N CYS A 236 12.06 -5.80 -23.78
CA CYS A 236 12.05 -4.65 -22.88
C CYS A 236 10.67 -4.44 -22.24
N ASP A 237 10.56 -3.52 -21.29
CA ASP A 237 9.32 -3.28 -20.56
C ASP A 237 8.27 -2.40 -21.27
N GLU A 238 8.47 -2.05 -22.55
CA GLU A 238 7.53 -1.19 -23.30
C GLU A 238 6.25 -1.92 -23.74
N GLU A 239 5.14 -1.19 -23.83
CA GLU A 239 3.88 -1.71 -24.36
C GLU A 239 3.94 -1.99 -25.87
N VAL A 240 3.23 -3.03 -26.32
CA VAL A 240 3.21 -3.46 -27.72
C VAL A 240 1.84 -3.33 -28.35
N ALA A 241 1.82 -2.90 -29.61
CA ALA A 241 0.59 -2.77 -30.39
C ALA A 241 0.37 -3.94 -31.36
N ASP A 242 1.40 -4.73 -31.64
CA ASP A 242 1.36 -5.87 -32.56
C ASP A 242 2.32 -6.99 -32.16
N MET A 243 2.19 -8.15 -32.82
CA MET A 243 3.04 -9.32 -32.64
C MET A 243 3.97 -9.48 -33.83
N HIS A 244 5.20 -9.91 -33.56
CA HIS A 244 6.18 -10.31 -34.55
C HIS A 244 6.13 -11.83 -34.77
N HIS A 245 6.27 -12.26 -36.01
CA HIS A 245 6.41 -13.68 -36.35
C HIS A 245 7.89 -14.05 -36.34
N ILE A 246 8.30 -14.98 -35.47
CA ILE A 246 9.71 -15.40 -35.34
C ILE A 246 10.19 -16.04 -36.65
N ASN A 247 9.39 -16.95 -37.19
CA ASN A 247 9.56 -17.46 -38.55
C ASN A 247 8.62 -16.69 -39.47
N GLU A 248 9.18 -16.12 -40.53
CA GLU A 248 8.48 -15.26 -41.45
C GLU A 248 7.27 -15.97 -42.08
N GLN A 249 6.16 -15.25 -42.23
CA GLN A 249 4.91 -15.83 -42.74
C GLN A 249 5.03 -16.37 -44.17
N GLN A 250 6.00 -15.89 -44.96
CA GLN A 250 6.27 -16.36 -46.31
C GLN A 250 6.88 -17.77 -46.37
N SER A 251 7.43 -18.24 -45.26
CA SER A 251 7.97 -19.61 -45.14
C SER A 251 6.88 -20.68 -44.93
N ALA A 252 5.61 -20.25 -44.86
CA ALA A 252 4.49 -21.16 -44.65
C ALA A 252 3.99 -21.77 -45.97
N ASP A 253 3.58 -23.04 -45.92
CA ASP A 253 2.93 -23.73 -47.03
C ASP A 253 1.52 -23.20 -47.35
N GLU A 254 0.86 -23.76 -48.37
CA GLU A 254 -0.51 -23.37 -48.76
C GLU A 254 -1.55 -23.56 -47.64
N SER A 255 -1.28 -24.46 -46.69
CA SER A 255 -2.10 -24.68 -45.49
C SER A 255 -1.72 -23.78 -44.32
N GLY A 256 -0.74 -22.89 -44.50
CA GLY A 256 -0.26 -21.95 -43.49
C GLY A 256 0.68 -22.56 -42.46
N ASN A 257 1.26 -23.73 -42.70
CA ASN A 257 2.19 -24.40 -41.80
C ASN A 257 3.66 -24.09 -42.12
N ILE A 258 4.45 -23.87 -41.09
CA ILE A 258 5.90 -23.76 -41.13
C ILE A 258 6.44 -25.03 -40.46
N GLY A 259 6.85 -26.01 -41.27
CA GLY A 259 7.24 -27.33 -40.79
C GLY A 259 6.09 -28.04 -40.06
N HIS A 260 6.20 -28.15 -38.73
CA HIS A 260 5.25 -28.92 -37.90
C HIS A 260 4.21 -28.06 -37.16
N PHE A 261 4.17 -26.74 -37.39
CA PHE A 261 3.21 -25.87 -36.71
C PHE A 261 2.67 -24.77 -37.63
N HIS A 262 1.43 -24.34 -37.38
CA HIS A 262 0.81 -23.25 -38.14
C HIS A 262 1.51 -21.91 -37.89
N LYS A 263 1.65 -21.05 -38.90
CA LYS A 263 2.35 -19.75 -38.83
C LYS A 263 1.87 -18.83 -37.69
N ASN A 264 0.60 -18.94 -37.30
CA ASN A 264 0.00 -18.20 -36.18
C ASN A 264 0.03 -18.95 -34.83
N HIS A 265 0.80 -20.03 -34.71
CA HIS A 265 0.94 -20.76 -33.47
C HIS A 265 1.60 -19.89 -32.39
N LYS A 266 1.24 -20.11 -31.11
CA LYS A 266 1.72 -19.29 -29.99
C LYS A 266 3.25 -19.21 -29.88
N TYR A 267 3.96 -20.24 -30.32
CA TYR A 267 5.43 -20.28 -30.30
C TYR A 267 6.08 -19.46 -31.41
N ASN A 268 5.34 -19.12 -32.47
CA ASN A 268 5.84 -18.31 -33.56
C ASN A 268 5.52 -16.83 -33.39
N LEU A 269 4.79 -16.45 -32.34
CA LEU A 269 4.32 -15.08 -32.13
C LEU A 269 4.99 -14.49 -30.90
N ILE A 270 5.62 -13.33 -31.05
CA ILE A 270 6.29 -12.64 -29.96
C ILE A 270 5.92 -11.15 -29.91
N PRO A 271 5.55 -10.60 -28.73
CA PRO A 271 5.28 -9.18 -28.61
C PRO A 271 6.59 -8.39 -28.70
N LEU A 272 6.73 -7.47 -29.66
CA LEU A 272 7.90 -6.58 -29.76
C LEU A 272 7.45 -5.12 -29.87
N CYS A 273 8.16 -4.21 -29.18
CA CYS A 273 7.95 -2.78 -29.39
C CYS A 273 8.51 -2.36 -30.76
N LYS A 274 8.12 -1.17 -31.25
CA LYS A 274 8.53 -0.69 -32.58
C LYS A 274 10.05 -0.71 -32.79
N LYS A 275 10.83 -0.38 -31.75
CA LYS A 275 12.29 -0.40 -31.79
C LYS A 275 12.82 -1.81 -32.00
N HIS A 276 12.46 -2.75 -31.13
CA HIS A 276 12.94 -4.13 -31.22
C HIS A 276 12.43 -4.86 -32.46
N HIS A 277 11.21 -4.58 -32.89
CA HIS A 277 10.67 -5.10 -34.15
C HIS A 277 11.55 -4.69 -35.34
N LYS A 278 11.98 -3.43 -35.39
CA LYS A 278 12.88 -2.92 -36.43
C LYS A 278 14.27 -3.56 -36.35
N LEU A 279 14.83 -3.72 -35.15
CA LEU A 279 16.14 -4.35 -34.96
C LEU A 279 16.16 -5.82 -35.43
N VAL A 280 15.05 -6.53 -35.23
CA VAL A 280 14.91 -7.91 -35.73
C VAL A 280 14.85 -7.93 -37.26
N HIS A 281 14.08 -7.05 -37.89
CA HIS A 281 14.05 -6.96 -39.36
C HIS A 281 15.37 -6.50 -39.98
N GLU A 282 16.15 -5.66 -39.27
CA GLU A 282 17.48 -5.23 -39.70
C GLU A 282 18.55 -6.31 -39.47
N GLY A 283 18.18 -7.48 -38.91
CA GLY A 283 19.12 -8.56 -38.62
C GLY A 283 20.08 -8.28 -37.46
N LYS A 284 19.88 -7.17 -36.72
CA LYS A 284 20.70 -6.83 -35.54
C LYS A 284 20.30 -7.65 -34.31
N ILE A 285 19.08 -8.20 -34.30
CA ILE A 285 18.61 -9.14 -33.29
C ILE A 285 18.05 -10.36 -34.00
N ILE A 286 18.58 -11.54 -33.68
CA ILE A 286 18.07 -12.81 -34.20
C ILE A 286 17.32 -13.51 -33.06
N ILE A 287 16.01 -13.65 -33.21
CA ILE A 287 15.18 -14.40 -32.26
C ILE A 287 15.23 -15.88 -32.65
N GLN A 288 15.79 -16.71 -31.77
CA GLN A 288 15.93 -18.16 -32.00
C GLN A 288 14.72 -18.96 -31.49
N GLY A 289 13.79 -18.30 -30.80
CA GLY A 289 12.57 -18.90 -30.27
C GLY A 289 12.63 -19.17 -28.78
N PHE A 290 11.71 -19.99 -28.28
CA PHE A 290 11.63 -20.35 -26.87
C PHE A 290 12.35 -21.68 -26.62
N ILE A 291 13.33 -21.68 -25.71
CA ILE A 291 14.08 -22.87 -25.31
C ILE A 291 13.65 -23.25 -23.88
N MET A 292 13.37 -24.54 -23.67
CA MET A 292 13.11 -25.09 -22.34
C MET A 292 14.44 -25.38 -21.65
N GLY A 293 14.72 -24.70 -20.53
CA GLY A 293 15.86 -24.98 -19.66
C GLY A 293 15.43 -25.32 -18.24
N ASP A 294 16.39 -25.50 -17.34
CA ASP A 294 16.15 -25.89 -15.94
C ASP A 294 15.35 -24.83 -15.14
N GLU A 295 15.36 -23.58 -15.59
CA GLU A 295 14.56 -22.47 -15.03
C GLU A 295 13.23 -22.23 -15.76
N GLY A 296 12.83 -23.15 -16.65
CA GLY A 296 11.60 -23.08 -17.44
C GLY A 296 11.80 -22.56 -18.87
N LEU A 297 10.70 -22.19 -19.51
CA LEU A 297 10.67 -21.75 -20.90
C LEU A 297 11.14 -20.29 -21.02
N LYS A 298 12.29 -20.06 -21.64
CA LYS A 298 12.84 -18.71 -21.86
C LYS A 298 12.97 -18.41 -23.35
N LEU A 299 12.78 -17.14 -23.69
CA LEU A 299 13.08 -16.64 -25.02
C LEU A 299 14.60 -16.57 -25.21
N HIS A 300 15.10 -17.18 -26.28
CA HIS A 300 16.49 -17.12 -26.67
C HIS A 300 16.65 -16.21 -27.89
N TYR A 301 17.57 -15.25 -27.81
CA TYR A 301 17.87 -14.32 -28.88
C TYR A 301 19.35 -13.92 -28.83
N GLN A 302 19.88 -13.46 -29.95
CA GLN A 302 21.25 -12.99 -30.09
C GLN A 302 21.25 -11.58 -30.66
N GLU A 303 22.02 -10.67 -30.05
CA GLU A 303 22.33 -9.35 -30.62
C GLU A 303 23.63 -9.46 -31.43
N LEU A 304 23.62 -8.93 -32.65
CA LEU A 304 24.76 -8.90 -33.58
C LEU A 304 25.42 -7.52 -33.63
#